data_AF-A0AAV1N444-F1
#
_entry.id   AF-A0AAV1N444-F1
#
_cell.length_a   1.000
_cell.length_b   1.000
_cell.length_c   1.000
_cell.angle_alpha   90.00
_cell.angle_beta   90.00
_cell.angle_gamma   90.00
#
_symmetry.space_group_name_H-M   'P 1'
#
loop_
_entity.id
_entity.type
_entity.pdbx_description
1 polymer ?
#
loop_
_entity_poly.entity_id
_entity_poly.type
_entity_poly.pdbx_seq_one_letter_code
_entity_poly.pdbx_strand_id
1 'polypeptide(L)'
;MGANEHQVCIGNEAVWGRESADGDEALLGMDLVRLGLERADTAEKAVDVIAELLKKYGQGGSCLEDESGFTYHNSFLISDRKEAWVLETSGKYWAAERVEGGYHNISNQYSITTKIDKEHPGMREYAQSQGWWDGKTQFNFATAYSFMTTARIDASGSRYCEGKKLLEKSNGHITAETMMDILRDKESGINMEGMFMTTGSMVSVVPTNPDLPGVHYFTATPDPERSVFKPFIFVKYIEGDWKDTASPSYGSDDPVKKKPRFQSKPDRKHKLFSKHEVVAAIIDSNKKTEDCAKYETARKGEDDRDGEESFTWY
;
A
#
# COMPACT_ATOMS: atom_id res chain seq x y z
N MET A 1 1.50 -5.20 0.15
CA MET A 1 0.51 -6.23 -0.26
C MET A 1 1.22 -7.39 -0.97
N GLY A 2 0.60 -8.56 -1.02
CA GLY A 2 1.11 -9.74 -1.73
C GLY A 2 0.12 -10.90 -1.74
N ALA A 3 0.49 -11.98 -2.41
CA ALA A 3 -0.23 -13.25 -2.41
C ALA A 3 0.72 -14.43 -2.27
N ASN A 4 0.22 -15.62 -1.92
CA ASN A 4 1.01 -16.86 -1.82
C ASN A 4 0.45 -17.99 -2.70
N GLU A 5 1.15 -19.13 -2.73
CA GLU A 5 0.78 -20.30 -3.51
C GLU A 5 -0.58 -20.90 -3.13
N HIS A 6 -1.03 -20.65 -1.90
CA HIS A 6 -2.35 -21.05 -1.39
C HIS A 6 -3.46 -20.08 -1.79
N GLN A 7 -3.15 -19.05 -2.58
CA GLN A 7 -4.07 -18.00 -3.02
C GLN A 7 -4.58 -17.11 -1.89
N VAL A 8 -3.87 -17.06 -0.76
CA VAL A 8 -4.09 -16.06 0.28
C VAL A 8 -3.51 -14.74 -0.21
N CYS A 9 -4.29 -13.68 -0.15
CA CYS A 9 -3.91 -12.32 -0.48
C CYS A 9 -3.96 -11.45 0.77
N ILE A 10 -2.93 -10.62 0.99
CA ILE A 10 -2.86 -9.71 2.13
C ILE A 10 -2.41 -8.33 1.65
N GLY A 11 -3.21 -7.31 1.95
CA GLY A 11 -2.83 -5.90 1.87
C GLY A 11 -2.93 -5.24 3.25
N ASN A 12 -2.16 -4.20 3.49
CA ASN A 12 -2.26 -3.39 4.70
C ASN A 12 -2.14 -1.91 4.38
N GLU A 13 -2.64 -1.08 5.28
CA GLU A 13 -2.54 0.38 5.22
C GLU A 13 -2.30 0.93 6.64
N ALA A 14 -1.65 2.10 6.72
CA ALA A 14 -1.34 2.77 7.97
C ALA A 14 -2.59 3.37 8.62
N VAL A 15 -2.77 3.14 9.93
CA VAL A 15 -3.83 3.75 10.74
C VAL A 15 -3.25 4.37 12.02
N TRP A 16 -3.90 5.42 12.50
CA TRP A 16 -3.52 6.13 13.72
C TRP A 16 -4.71 6.20 14.67
N GLY A 17 -4.45 5.90 15.94
CA GLY A 17 -5.46 5.87 16.98
C GLY A 17 -4.90 6.30 18.32
N ARG A 18 -5.75 6.27 19.35
CA ARG A 18 -5.41 6.72 20.71
C ARG A 18 -4.19 6.03 21.29
N GLU A 19 -4.00 4.75 20.95
CA GLU A 19 -2.81 4.02 21.30
C GLU A 19 -1.61 4.55 20.50
N SER A 20 -0.53 4.89 21.20
CA SER A 20 0.69 5.35 20.55
C SER A 20 1.29 4.23 19.70
N ALA A 21 1.67 4.56 18.47
CA ALA A 21 2.50 3.69 17.63
C ALA A 21 4.00 3.93 17.86
N ASP A 22 4.34 4.94 18.67
CA ASP A 22 5.73 5.20 19.05
C ASP A 22 6.19 4.15 20.04
N GLY A 23 7.35 3.55 19.75
CA GLY A 23 7.90 2.50 20.56
C GLY A 23 9.21 1.96 20.02
N ASP A 24 9.77 1.01 20.76
CA ASP A 24 10.97 0.29 20.36
C ASP A 24 10.76 -0.47 19.04
N GLU A 25 11.88 -0.85 18.43
CA GLU A 25 11.86 -1.67 17.22
C GLU A 25 11.09 -2.99 17.44
N ALA A 26 10.03 -3.19 16.66
CA ALA A 26 9.22 -4.40 16.66
C ALA A 26 8.86 -4.79 15.20
N LEU A 27 7.84 -5.64 15.01
CA LEU A 27 7.40 -6.00 13.65
C LEU A 27 6.70 -4.81 12.99
N LEU A 28 7.08 -4.48 11.76
CA LEU A 28 6.35 -3.52 10.95
C LEU A 28 5.11 -4.17 10.32
N GLY A 29 4.17 -3.35 9.85
CA GLY A 29 3.01 -3.83 9.07
C GLY A 29 3.41 -4.72 7.91
N MET A 30 4.45 -4.32 7.17
CA MET A 30 5.00 -5.09 6.06
C MET A 30 5.64 -6.42 6.49
N ASP A 31 6.22 -6.49 7.69
CA ASP A 31 6.71 -7.76 8.24
C ASP A 31 5.56 -8.71 8.52
N LEU A 32 4.46 -8.20 9.09
CA LEU A 32 3.25 -8.97 9.36
C LEU A 32 2.60 -9.48 8.07
N VAL A 33 2.53 -8.66 7.02
CA VAL A 33 2.07 -9.09 5.68
C VAL A 33 2.93 -10.27 5.18
N ARG A 34 4.25 -10.11 5.19
CA ARG A 34 5.17 -11.12 4.66
C ARG A 34 5.11 -12.43 5.46
N LEU A 35 5.11 -12.36 6.79
CA LEU A 35 5.06 -13.52 7.66
C LEU A 35 3.68 -14.19 7.65
N GLY A 36 2.61 -13.43 7.50
CA GLY A 36 1.25 -13.95 7.29
C GLY A 36 1.19 -14.79 6.02
N LEU A 37 1.63 -14.23 4.89
CA LEU A 37 1.68 -14.94 3.61
C LEU A 37 2.60 -16.17 3.63
N GLU A 38 3.74 -16.11 4.34
CA GLU A 38 4.68 -17.22 4.46
C GLU A 38 4.10 -18.43 5.21
N ARG A 39 3.17 -18.19 6.16
CA ARG A 39 2.75 -19.21 7.14
C ARG A 39 1.30 -19.67 7.02
N ALA A 40 0.47 -18.94 6.28
CA ALA A 40 -0.95 -19.20 6.19
C ALA A 40 -1.34 -19.83 4.84
N ASP A 41 -2.22 -20.82 4.89
CA ASP A 41 -2.87 -21.46 3.73
C ASP A 41 -4.34 -21.06 3.58
N THR A 42 -4.88 -20.26 4.51
CA THR A 42 -6.20 -19.64 4.45
C THR A 42 -6.17 -18.20 4.98
N ALA A 43 -7.16 -17.40 4.61
CA ALA A 43 -7.33 -16.03 5.09
C ALA A 43 -7.56 -15.97 6.60
N GLU A 44 -8.42 -16.83 7.15
CA GLU A 44 -8.63 -16.91 8.61
C GLU A 44 -7.33 -17.28 9.35
N LYS A 45 -6.54 -18.22 8.84
CA LYS A 45 -5.26 -18.59 9.45
C LYS A 45 -4.25 -17.44 9.37
N ALA A 46 -4.29 -16.62 8.33
CA ALA A 46 -3.45 -15.43 8.25
C ALA A 46 -3.80 -14.41 9.35
N VAL A 47 -5.10 -14.24 9.68
CA VAL A 47 -5.52 -13.43 10.84
C VAL A 47 -4.90 -13.98 12.12
N ASP A 48 -4.99 -15.29 12.36
CA ASP A 48 -4.44 -15.93 13.56
C ASP A 48 -2.91 -15.83 13.65
N VAL A 49 -2.21 -15.99 12.52
CA VAL A 49 -0.76 -15.82 12.45
C VAL A 49 -0.35 -14.39 12.82
N ILE A 50 -1.03 -13.39 12.26
CA ILE A 50 -0.72 -11.98 12.55
C ILE A 50 -1.01 -11.68 14.03
N ALA A 51 -2.13 -12.16 14.58
CA ALA A 51 -2.47 -11.99 15.98
C ALA A 51 -1.42 -12.59 16.93
N GLU A 52 -0.94 -13.82 16.66
CA GLU A 52 0.10 -14.45 17.48
C GLU A 52 1.47 -13.77 17.33
N LEU A 53 1.79 -13.25 16.15
CA LEU A 53 3.00 -12.44 15.93
C LEU A 53 2.95 -11.13 16.72
N LEU A 54 1.83 -10.42 16.70
CA LEU A 54 1.60 -9.20 17.49
C LEU A 54 1.74 -9.47 18.98
N LYS A 55 1.15 -10.56 19.46
CA LYS A 55 1.26 -10.97 20.87
C LYS A 55 2.69 -11.28 21.28
N LYS A 56 3.47 -11.94 20.41
CA LYS A 56 4.82 -12.40 20.73
C LYS A 56 5.90 -11.32 20.56
N TYR A 57 5.76 -10.48 19.54
CA TYR A 57 6.81 -9.57 19.10
C TYR A 57 6.38 -8.10 19.10
N GLY A 58 5.08 -7.81 19.30
CA GLY A 58 4.53 -6.47 19.17
C GLY A 58 4.55 -5.95 17.73
N GLN A 59 4.17 -4.69 17.57
CA GLN A 59 4.38 -3.89 16.37
C GLN A 59 4.90 -2.52 16.74
N GLY A 60 5.67 -1.89 15.86
CA GLY A 60 6.26 -0.58 16.11
C GLY A 60 7.64 -0.40 15.47
N GLY A 61 8.22 0.77 15.71
CA GLY A 61 9.47 1.22 15.09
C GLY A 61 9.25 2.09 13.85
N SER A 62 10.32 2.74 13.40
CA SER A 62 10.26 3.65 12.24
C SER A 62 9.90 2.90 10.97
N CYS A 63 8.90 3.42 10.25
CA CYS A 63 8.48 2.96 8.93
C CYS A 63 9.19 3.73 7.80
N LEU A 64 10.12 4.63 8.13
CA LEU A 64 11.01 5.31 7.19
C LEU A 64 12.47 4.99 7.50
N GLU A 65 13.31 4.97 6.45
CA GLU A 65 14.75 4.74 6.58
C GLU A 65 15.53 5.95 7.13
N ASP A 66 14.86 7.07 7.43
CA ASP A 66 15.47 8.23 8.06
C ASP A 66 15.04 8.38 9.53
N GLU A 67 15.60 9.39 10.21
CA GLU A 67 15.37 9.64 11.63
C GLU A 67 14.02 10.32 11.92
N SER A 68 13.13 10.46 10.93
CA SER A 68 11.91 11.27 11.05
C SER A 68 10.78 10.63 11.89
N GLY A 69 10.97 9.41 12.40
CA GLY A 69 10.09 8.81 13.41
C GLY A 69 8.67 8.55 12.91
N PHE A 70 8.51 8.10 11.66
CA PHE A 70 7.18 7.81 11.10
C PHE A 70 6.67 6.44 11.56
N THR A 71 5.74 6.43 12.50
CA THR A 71 5.17 5.22 13.11
C THR A 71 3.66 5.14 12.86
N TYR A 72 3.12 3.94 12.79
CA TYR A 72 1.68 3.69 12.64
C TYR A 72 1.29 2.28 13.08
N HIS A 73 -0.01 2.08 13.35
CA HIS A 73 -0.62 0.76 13.43
C HIS A 73 -1.24 0.36 12.10
N ASN A 74 -1.79 -0.85 12.01
CA ASN A 74 -2.16 -1.43 10.72
C ASN A 74 -3.64 -1.82 10.66
N SER A 75 -4.25 -1.51 9.52
CA SER A 75 -5.48 -2.14 9.03
C SER A 75 -5.11 -3.06 7.86
N PHE A 76 -5.63 -4.27 7.84
CA PHE A 76 -5.33 -5.31 6.86
C PHE A 76 -6.60 -5.74 6.14
N LEU A 77 -6.48 -5.92 4.82
CA LEU A 77 -7.43 -6.69 4.00
C LEU A 77 -6.80 -8.04 3.68
N ILE A 78 -7.47 -9.11 4.09
CA ILE A 78 -6.99 -10.49 3.96
C ILE A 78 -8.07 -11.28 3.24
N SER A 79 -7.74 -12.00 2.18
CA SER A 79 -8.72 -12.83 1.46
C SER A 79 -8.11 -14.11 0.90
N ASP A 80 -8.96 -15.09 0.65
CA ASP A 80 -8.62 -16.29 -0.10
C ASP A 80 -9.79 -16.70 -1.02
N ARG A 81 -9.83 -17.96 -1.46
CA ARG A 81 -10.89 -18.49 -2.34
C ARG A 81 -12.28 -18.54 -1.70
N LYS A 82 -12.39 -18.45 -0.38
CA LYS A 82 -13.62 -18.75 0.38
C LYS A 82 -14.10 -17.57 1.20
N GLU A 83 -13.18 -16.79 1.73
CA GLU A 83 -13.51 -15.75 2.71
C GLU A 83 -12.60 -14.54 2.60
N ALA A 84 -13.06 -13.45 3.20
CA ALA A 84 -12.30 -12.21 3.34
C ALA A 84 -12.49 -11.64 4.74
N TRP A 85 -11.45 -10.99 5.24
CA TRP A 85 -11.33 -10.48 6.59
C TRP A 85 -10.73 -9.08 6.56
N VAL A 86 -11.26 -8.23 7.42
CA VAL A 86 -10.61 -7.00 7.87
C VAL A 86 -9.98 -7.29 9.22
N LEU A 87 -8.70 -6.97 9.40
CA LEU A 87 -8.02 -7.05 10.69
C LEU A 87 -7.44 -5.67 11.02
N GLU A 88 -7.79 -5.11 12.16
CA GLU A 88 -7.30 -3.80 12.60
C GLU A 88 -6.60 -3.91 13.94
N THR A 89 -5.48 -3.20 14.07
CA THR A 89 -4.57 -3.34 15.20
C THR A 89 -4.35 -2.01 15.91
N SER A 90 -4.14 -2.05 17.23
CA SER A 90 -3.86 -0.89 18.07
C SER A 90 -2.91 -1.31 19.19
N GLY A 91 -1.61 -1.03 19.03
CA GLY A 91 -0.56 -1.60 19.86
C GLY A 91 -0.58 -3.13 19.77
N LYS A 92 -0.72 -3.81 20.90
CA LYS A 92 -0.91 -5.29 20.94
C LYS A 92 -2.37 -5.73 20.76
N TYR A 93 -3.32 -4.81 20.85
CA TYR A 93 -4.75 -5.11 20.74
C TYR A 93 -5.18 -5.15 19.28
N TRP A 94 -6.22 -5.91 18.99
CA TRP A 94 -6.72 -6.07 17.62
C TRP A 94 -8.18 -6.55 17.62
N ALA A 95 -8.88 -6.24 16.54
CA ALA A 95 -10.19 -6.77 16.21
C ALA A 95 -10.18 -7.23 14.75
N ALA A 96 -10.96 -8.27 14.44
CA ALA A 96 -11.14 -8.75 13.08
C ALA A 96 -12.62 -9.00 12.78
N GLU A 97 -13.02 -8.60 11.58
CA GLU A 97 -14.38 -8.78 11.05
C GLU A 97 -14.31 -9.61 9.77
N ARG A 98 -15.18 -10.63 9.66
CA ARG A 98 -15.36 -11.39 8.44
C ARG A 98 -16.33 -10.66 7.51
N VAL A 99 -15.91 -10.46 6.26
CA VAL A 99 -16.71 -9.83 5.21
C VAL A 99 -17.72 -10.86 4.67
N GLU A 100 -19.02 -10.58 4.84
CA GLU A 100 -20.10 -11.54 4.52
C GLU A 100 -20.60 -11.46 3.07
N GLY A 101 -20.07 -10.54 2.26
CA GLY A 101 -20.38 -10.44 0.85
C GLY A 101 -20.21 -9.01 0.30
N GLY A 102 -20.42 -8.87 -1.02
CA GLY A 102 -20.29 -7.59 -1.70
C GLY A 102 -18.84 -7.13 -1.84
N TYR A 103 -18.62 -5.84 -1.64
CA TYR A 103 -17.31 -5.21 -1.70
C TYR A 103 -17.00 -4.55 -0.36
N HIS A 104 -15.71 -4.42 -0.06
CA HIS A 104 -15.22 -3.72 1.11
C HIS A 104 -13.94 -2.98 0.73
N ASN A 105 -13.75 -1.80 1.31
CA ASN A 105 -12.50 -1.06 1.19
C ASN A 105 -12.06 -0.56 2.57
N ILE A 106 -10.76 -0.39 2.74
CA ILE A 106 -10.17 0.27 3.91
C ILE A 106 -9.35 1.47 3.45
N SER A 107 -9.00 2.34 4.39
CA SER A 107 -8.12 3.50 4.20
C SER A 107 -7.42 3.79 5.53
N ASN A 108 -6.83 4.98 5.70
CA ASN A 108 -6.10 5.38 6.90
C ASN A 108 -6.99 5.72 8.11
N GLN A 109 -7.99 4.89 8.39
CA GLN A 109 -8.90 5.01 9.52
C GLN A 109 -9.39 3.64 9.95
N TYR A 110 -9.72 3.47 11.24
CA TYR A 110 -10.39 2.26 11.70
C TYR A 110 -11.81 2.17 11.14
N SER A 111 -12.18 0.97 10.72
CA SER A 111 -13.43 0.65 10.04
C SER A 111 -14.26 -0.41 10.77
N ILE A 112 -13.63 -1.24 11.61
CA ILE A 112 -14.34 -2.26 12.38
C ILE A 112 -15.15 -1.58 13.47
N THR A 113 -16.47 -1.80 13.45
CA THR A 113 -17.39 -1.15 14.39
C THR A 113 -17.83 -2.13 15.48
N THR A 114 -19.09 -2.54 15.48
CA THR A 114 -19.70 -3.38 16.52
C THR A 114 -19.73 -4.85 16.14
N LYS A 115 -19.62 -5.17 14.85
CA LYS A 115 -19.46 -6.55 14.37
C LYS A 115 -17.98 -6.92 14.46
N ILE A 116 -17.68 -7.85 15.36
CA ILE A 116 -16.33 -8.32 15.65
C ILE A 116 -16.41 -9.84 15.77
N ASP A 117 -15.76 -10.54 14.84
CA ASP A 117 -15.78 -12.01 14.76
C ASP A 117 -14.61 -12.63 15.54
N LYS A 118 -13.46 -11.94 15.59
CA LYS A 118 -12.31 -12.28 16.44
C LYS A 118 -11.73 -11.04 17.09
N GLU A 119 -11.23 -11.15 18.31
CA GLU A 119 -10.60 -10.02 19.02
C GLU A 119 -9.52 -10.46 20.00
N HIS A 120 -8.65 -9.52 20.37
CA HIS A 120 -7.73 -9.70 21.47
C HIS A 120 -8.51 -9.80 22.80
N PRO A 121 -8.27 -10.82 23.65
CA PRO A 121 -9.11 -11.11 24.81
C PRO A 121 -9.11 -10.04 25.92
N GLY A 122 -8.08 -9.19 25.97
CA GLY A 122 -8.00 -8.07 26.92
C GLY A 122 -8.29 -6.68 26.32
N MET A 123 -8.80 -6.63 25.08
CA MET A 123 -8.99 -5.36 24.35
C MET A 123 -10.04 -4.48 25.02
N ARG A 124 -11.18 -5.06 25.41
CA ARG A 124 -12.32 -4.32 25.95
C ARG A 124 -12.03 -3.80 27.35
N GLU A 125 -11.45 -4.64 28.21
CA GLU A 125 -11.02 -4.27 29.56
C GLU A 125 -9.98 -3.16 29.52
N TYR A 126 -9.04 -3.22 28.56
CA TYR A 126 -8.06 -2.17 28.38
C TYR A 126 -8.72 -0.86 27.96
N ALA A 127 -9.56 -0.87 26.92
CA ALA A 127 -10.28 0.33 26.48
C ALA A 127 -11.14 0.94 27.60
N GLN A 128 -11.76 0.11 28.44
CA GLN A 128 -12.50 0.57 29.61
C GLN A 128 -11.58 1.21 30.65
N SER A 129 -10.43 0.59 30.95
CA SER A 129 -9.44 1.11 31.90
C SER A 129 -8.85 2.46 31.47
N GLN A 130 -8.76 2.72 30.16
CA GLN A 130 -8.32 3.99 29.58
C GLN A 130 -9.45 5.04 29.51
N GLY A 131 -10.68 4.68 29.88
CA GLY A 131 -11.86 5.54 29.75
C GLY A 131 -12.31 5.77 28.30
N TRP A 132 -11.90 4.91 27.37
CA TRP A 132 -12.28 5.01 25.95
C TRP A 132 -13.62 4.33 25.65
N TRP A 133 -14.05 3.45 26.54
CA TRP A 133 -15.35 2.80 26.51
C TRP A 133 -15.95 2.78 27.93
N ASP A 134 -17.27 2.96 28.05
CA ASP A 134 -17.94 3.05 29.33
C ASP A 134 -18.25 1.68 29.98
N GLY A 135 -18.03 0.60 29.23
CA GLY A 135 -18.36 -0.77 29.63
C GLY A 135 -19.86 -1.10 29.61
N LYS A 136 -20.70 -0.17 29.16
CA LYS A 136 -22.17 -0.29 29.18
C LYS A 136 -22.77 -0.29 27.78
N THR A 137 -22.29 0.61 26.93
CA THR A 137 -22.68 0.69 25.52
C THR A 137 -22.12 -0.49 24.73
N GLN A 138 -22.74 -0.82 23.59
CA GLN A 138 -22.16 -1.83 22.70
C GLN A 138 -20.76 -1.39 22.29
N PHE A 139 -19.77 -2.27 22.49
CA PHE A 139 -18.39 -1.97 22.13
C PHE A 139 -18.27 -1.74 20.61
N ASN A 140 -17.60 -0.65 20.24
CA ASN A 140 -17.32 -0.28 18.85
C ASN A 140 -15.82 0.01 18.74
N PHE A 141 -15.09 -0.83 18.00
CA PHE A 141 -13.62 -0.79 17.96
C PHE A 141 -13.12 0.54 17.39
N ALA A 142 -13.62 0.95 16.23
CA ALA A 142 -13.25 2.21 15.60
C ALA A 142 -13.53 3.42 16.51
N THR A 143 -14.63 3.43 17.26
CA THR A 143 -14.96 4.52 18.19
C THR A 143 -14.03 4.54 19.41
N ALA A 144 -13.75 3.37 19.99
CA ALA A 144 -12.92 3.25 21.17
C ALA A 144 -11.44 3.60 20.88
N TYR A 145 -10.91 3.15 19.74
CA TYR A 145 -9.49 3.24 19.43
C TYR A 145 -9.11 4.39 18.47
N SER A 146 -10.05 5.01 17.75
CA SER A 146 -9.73 6.20 16.92
C SER A 146 -9.50 7.46 17.75
N PHE A 147 -8.66 8.36 17.23
CA PHE A 147 -8.68 9.76 17.66
C PHE A 147 -9.98 10.42 17.18
N MET A 148 -10.73 11.06 18.08
CA MET A 148 -11.90 11.89 17.72
C MET A 148 -11.46 13.27 17.17
N THR A 149 -10.48 13.34 16.27
CA THR A 149 -10.05 14.62 15.70
C THR A 149 -10.47 14.73 14.23
N THR A 150 -11.43 15.62 14.01
CA THR A 150 -12.03 16.01 12.72
C THR A 150 -11.00 16.30 11.63
N ALA A 151 -9.84 16.89 11.98
CA ALA A 151 -8.81 17.28 11.02
C ALA A 151 -8.13 16.12 10.26
N ARG A 152 -8.06 14.90 10.83
CA ARG A 152 -7.52 13.72 10.11
C ARG A 152 -8.61 12.93 9.38
N ILE A 153 -9.85 12.99 9.87
CA ILE A 153 -11.02 12.40 9.22
C ILE A 153 -11.32 13.10 7.89
N ASP A 154 -11.09 14.41 7.78
CA ASP A 154 -11.30 15.14 6.52
C ASP A 154 -10.29 14.77 5.41
N ALA A 155 -9.06 14.37 5.76
CA ALA A 155 -8.04 13.93 4.80
C ALA A 155 -8.10 12.43 4.47
N SER A 156 -8.55 11.59 5.41
CA SER A 156 -8.73 10.13 5.23
C SER A 156 -10.12 9.76 4.69
N GLY A 157 -11.11 10.62 4.96
CA GLY A 157 -12.48 10.49 4.51
C GLY A 157 -12.64 10.63 3.01
N SER A 158 -11.76 11.35 2.30
CA SER A 158 -11.84 11.45 0.83
C SER A 158 -11.58 10.09 0.18
N ARG A 159 -10.42 9.46 0.40
CA ARG A 159 -10.07 8.21 -0.29
C ARG A 159 -10.98 7.04 0.08
N TYR A 160 -11.34 6.92 1.36
CA TYR A 160 -12.30 5.89 1.77
C TYR A 160 -13.66 6.09 1.11
N CYS A 161 -14.19 7.32 1.14
CA CYS A 161 -15.50 7.60 0.55
C CYS A 161 -15.48 7.52 -0.98
N GLU A 162 -14.44 8.02 -1.64
CA GLU A 162 -14.29 7.95 -3.10
C GLU A 162 -14.09 6.49 -3.56
N GLY A 163 -13.24 5.71 -2.88
CA GLY A 163 -13.11 4.29 -3.14
C GLY A 163 -14.44 3.54 -2.99
N LYS A 164 -15.20 3.86 -1.94
CA LYS A 164 -16.54 3.30 -1.74
C LYS A 164 -17.49 3.70 -2.86
N LYS A 165 -17.54 4.98 -3.26
CA LYS A 165 -18.37 5.46 -4.37
C LYS A 165 -18.02 4.78 -5.70
N LEU A 166 -16.74 4.57 -5.97
CA LEU A 166 -16.27 3.90 -7.19
C LEU A 166 -16.65 2.41 -7.20
N LEU A 167 -16.52 1.72 -6.07
CA LEU A 167 -16.97 0.34 -5.92
C LEU A 167 -18.50 0.23 -6.04
N GLU A 168 -19.25 1.15 -5.44
CA GLU A 168 -20.71 1.25 -5.51
C GLU A 168 -21.21 1.36 -6.96
N LYS A 169 -20.54 2.17 -7.80
CA LYS A 169 -20.87 2.30 -9.23
C LYS A 169 -20.77 0.99 -10.00
N SER A 170 -19.94 0.06 -9.53
CA SER A 170 -19.69 -1.23 -10.17
C SER A 170 -20.29 -2.40 -9.39
N ASN A 171 -21.17 -2.11 -8.43
CA ASN A 171 -21.77 -3.14 -7.57
C ASN A 171 -22.49 -4.21 -8.39
N GLY A 172 -22.24 -5.48 -8.07
CA GLY A 172 -22.77 -6.63 -8.79
C GLY A 172 -21.98 -7.03 -10.04
N HIS A 173 -21.01 -6.23 -10.49
CA HIS A 173 -20.13 -6.56 -11.61
C HIS A 173 -18.73 -5.92 -11.46
N ILE A 174 -18.00 -6.32 -10.41
CA ILE A 174 -16.62 -5.91 -10.21
C ILE A 174 -15.70 -6.89 -10.94
N THR A 175 -14.98 -6.42 -11.96
CA THR A 175 -13.97 -7.20 -12.68
C THR A 175 -12.55 -6.78 -12.30
N ALA A 176 -11.55 -7.49 -12.84
CA ALA A 176 -10.15 -7.10 -12.69
C ALA A 176 -9.89 -5.71 -13.28
N GLU A 177 -10.45 -5.43 -14.45
CA GLU A 177 -10.37 -4.15 -15.15
C GLU A 177 -11.01 -3.03 -14.32
N THR A 178 -12.19 -3.28 -13.73
CA THR A 178 -12.81 -2.33 -12.78
C THR A 178 -11.84 -1.94 -11.67
N MET A 179 -11.21 -2.93 -11.02
CA MET A 179 -10.27 -2.66 -9.93
C MET A 179 -9.00 -1.95 -10.43
N MET A 180 -8.50 -2.30 -11.61
CA MET A 180 -7.36 -1.61 -12.22
C MET A 180 -7.67 -0.14 -12.51
N ASP A 181 -8.86 0.17 -13.01
CA ASP A 181 -9.28 1.54 -13.30
C ASP A 181 -9.46 2.35 -12.02
N ILE A 182 -10.03 1.76 -10.96
CA ILE A 182 -10.09 2.39 -9.63
C ILE A 182 -8.69 2.72 -9.11
N LEU A 183 -7.73 1.81 -9.26
CA LEU A 183 -6.34 2.02 -8.81
C LEU A 183 -5.57 3.04 -9.66
N ARG A 184 -6.07 3.39 -10.85
CA ARG A 184 -5.52 4.45 -11.71
C ARG A 184 -6.09 5.83 -11.41
N ASP A 185 -7.24 5.88 -10.76
CA ASP A 185 -8.02 7.09 -10.58
C ASP A 185 -7.31 8.11 -9.67
N LYS A 186 -6.86 9.21 -10.27
CA LYS A 186 -6.17 10.31 -9.56
C LYS A 186 -7.16 11.27 -8.92
N GLU A 187 -8.32 11.49 -9.53
CA GLU A 187 -9.32 12.45 -9.07
C GLU A 187 -9.86 12.08 -7.68
N SER A 188 -10.05 10.78 -7.42
CA SER A 188 -10.42 10.21 -6.12
C SER A 188 -9.30 10.26 -5.07
N GLY A 189 -8.06 10.53 -5.50
CA GLY A 189 -6.86 10.43 -4.66
C GLY A 189 -6.43 8.99 -4.36
N ILE A 190 -7.03 7.97 -4.96
CA ILE A 190 -6.59 6.57 -4.80
C ILE A 190 -5.20 6.40 -5.42
N ASN A 191 -5.01 6.87 -6.65
CA ASN A 191 -3.69 7.00 -7.25
C ASN A 191 -3.01 8.28 -6.75
N MET A 192 -2.19 8.15 -5.71
CA MET A 192 -1.60 9.28 -5.00
C MET A 192 -0.43 9.92 -5.77
N GLU A 193 -0.41 11.24 -5.79
CA GLU A 193 0.70 12.09 -6.23
C GLU A 193 1.09 13.09 -5.12
N GLY A 194 2.36 13.52 -5.11
CA GLY A 194 2.86 14.53 -4.15
C GLY A 194 3.84 13.93 -3.13
N MET A 195 3.68 14.28 -1.85
CA MET A 195 4.61 13.88 -0.78
C MET A 195 4.66 12.35 -0.59
N PHE A 196 3.51 11.69 -0.74
CA PHE A 196 3.41 10.24 -0.83
C PHE A 196 2.88 9.90 -2.22
N MET A 197 3.61 9.04 -2.93
CA MET A 197 3.25 8.60 -4.28
C MET A 197 2.87 7.12 -4.26
N THR A 198 1.91 6.73 -5.09
CA THR A 198 1.63 5.31 -5.32
C THR A 198 2.87 4.65 -5.94
N THR A 199 3.51 3.75 -5.20
CA THR A 199 4.74 3.07 -5.66
C THR A 199 4.48 1.76 -6.40
N GLY A 200 3.23 1.29 -6.38
CA GLY A 200 2.77 0.13 -7.12
C GLY A 200 1.31 -0.17 -6.83
N SER A 201 0.71 -1.01 -7.66
CA SER A 201 -0.68 -1.47 -7.48
C SER A 201 -0.78 -2.94 -7.81
N MET A 202 -1.69 -3.64 -7.13
CA MET A 202 -1.94 -5.06 -7.34
C MET A 202 -3.43 -5.34 -7.39
N VAL A 203 -3.84 -6.23 -8.31
CA VAL A 203 -5.19 -6.78 -8.39
C VAL A 203 -5.07 -8.29 -8.40
N SER A 204 -5.77 -8.99 -7.49
CA SER A 204 -5.79 -10.45 -7.48
C SER A 204 -7.17 -10.95 -7.84
N VAL A 205 -7.25 -11.81 -8.86
CA VAL A 205 -8.45 -12.52 -9.26
C VAL A 205 -8.30 -13.96 -8.78
N VAL A 206 -9.06 -14.33 -7.75
CA VAL A 206 -8.95 -15.63 -7.09
C VAL A 206 -10.30 -16.35 -7.22
N PRO A 207 -10.45 -17.29 -8.18
CA PRO A 207 -11.71 -18.01 -8.37
C PRO A 207 -12.05 -18.89 -7.16
N THR A 208 -13.34 -19.05 -6.85
CA THR A 208 -13.80 -20.00 -5.82
C THR A 208 -13.58 -21.46 -6.25
N ASN A 209 -13.61 -21.73 -7.56
CA ASN A 209 -13.28 -23.04 -8.12
C ASN A 209 -11.77 -23.33 -7.95
N PRO A 210 -11.38 -24.34 -7.15
CA PRO A 210 -9.98 -24.68 -6.91
C PRO A 210 -9.24 -25.19 -8.16
N ASP A 211 -9.95 -25.66 -9.17
CA ASP A 211 -9.35 -26.13 -10.44
C ASP A 211 -8.87 -24.97 -11.33
N LEU A 212 -9.33 -23.74 -11.06
CA LEU A 212 -8.91 -22.55 -11.78
C LEU A 212 -7.75 -21.85 -11.05
N PRO A 213 -6.69 -21.44 -11.76
CA PRO A 213 -5.60 -20.68 -11.16
C PRO A 213 -6.10 -19.29 -10.72
N GLY A 214 -5.54 -18.77 -9.62
CA GLY A 214 -5.62 -17.33 -9.37
C GLY A 214 -4.64 -16.58 -10.26
N VAL A 215 -5.01 -15.36 -10.63
CA VAL A 215 -4.19 -14.45 -11.43
C VAL A 215 -3.94 -13.19 -10.63
N HIS A 216 -2.67 -12.89 -10.38
CA HIS A 216 -2.22 -11.76 -9.60
C HIS A 216 -1.56 -10.75 -10.52
N TYR A 217 -2.19 -9.61 -10.71
CA TYR A 217 -1.69 -8.53 -11.54
C TYR A 217 -0.95 -7.53 -10.69
N PHE A 218 0.19 -7.03 -11.16
CA PHE A 218 0.90 -5.93 -10.52
C PHE A 218 1.45 -4.93 -11.52
N THR A 219 1.55 -3.67 -11.10
CA THR A 219 2.28 -2.66 -11.87
C THR A 219 3.78 -2.89 -11.74
N ALA A 220 4.51 -2.76 -12.85
CA ALA A 220 5.97 -2.87 -12.85
C ALA A 220 6.67 -1.52 -12.63
N THR A 221 5.90 -0.43 -12.45
CA THR A 221 6.41 0.93 -12.24
C THR A 221 5.53 1.67 -11.22
N PRO A 222 6.05 2.72 -10.55
CA PRO A 222 5.36 3.49 -9.52
C PRO A 222 4.39 4.53 -10.11
N ASP A 223 3.70 4.16 -11.18
CA ASP A 223 2.70 4.99 -11.85
C ASP A 223 1.62 4.08 -12.45
N PRO A 224 0.55 3.75 -11.70
CA PRO A 224 -0.51 2.87 -12.17
C PRO A 224 -1.23 3.38 -13.42
N GLU A 225 -1.34 4.69 -13.58
CA GLU A 225 -2.00 5.34 -14.74
C GLU A 225 -1.31 4.93 -16.04
N ARG A 226 0.03 4.93 -16.04
CA ARG A 226 0.84 4.62 -17.23
C ARG A 226 1.32 3.17 -17.26
N SER A 227 1.24 2.46 -16.14
CA SER A 227 1.70 1.08 -16.02
C SER A 227 0.75 0.09 -16.67
N VAL A 228 1.36 -0.91 -17.30
CA VAL A 228 0.68 -2.17 -17.59
C VAL A 228 0.63 -3.01 -16.32
N PHE A 229 -0.55 -3.56 -16.03
CA PHE A 229 -0.75 -4.59 -15.03
C PHE A 229 -0.28 -5.95 -15.59
N LYS A 230 0.86 -6.42 -15.10
CA LYS A 230 1.46 -7.69 -15.56
C LYS A 230 0.86 -8.86 -14.79
N PRO A 231 0.34 -9.90 -15.45
CA PRO A 231 -0.21 -11.06 -14.77
C PRO A 231 0.89 -11.97 -14.22
N PHE A 232 0.63 -12.55 -13.07
CA PHE A 232 1.42 -13.60 -12.45
C PHE A 232 0.51 -14.71 -11.95
N ILE A 233 0.92 -15.95 -12.19
CA ILE A 233 0.20 -17.16 -11.79
C ILE A 233 1.18 -18.05 -11.04
N PHE A 234 0.78 -18.50 -9.84
CA PHE A 234 1.55 -19.49 -9.12
C PHE A 234 1.52 -20.83 -9.86
N VAL A 235 2.69 -21.32 -10.25
CA VAL A 235 2.87 -22.62 -10.89
C VAL A 235 3.83 -23.46 -10.06
N LYS A 236 3.57 -24.76 -9.98
CA LYS A 236 4.48 -25.69 -9.30
C LYS A 236 5.76 -25.81 -10.12
N TYR A 237 6.90 -25.91 -9.43
CA TYR A 237 8.22 -26.14 -10.03
C TYR A 237 8.64 -25.08 -11.04
N ILE A 238 8.76 -23.85 -10.57
CA ILE A 238 9.42 -22.80 -11.33
C ILE A 238 10.93 -23.12 -11.39
N GLU A 239 11.41 -23.53 -12.56
CA GLU A 239 12.83 -23.65 -12.87
C GLU A 239 13.34 -22.31 -13.44
N GLY A 240 14.29 -21.66 -12.77
CA GLY A 240 14.84 -20.40 -13.24
C GLY A 240 15.85 -19.77 -12.28
N ASP A 241 16.84 -19.08 -12.84
CA ASP A 241 17.81 -18.28 -12.09
C ASP A 241 17.27 -16.85 -11.90
N TRP A 242 16.54 -16.61 -10.81
CA TRP A 242 15.85 -15.35 -10.50
C TRP A 242 16.79 -14.22 -10.04
N LYS A 243 18.06 -14.25 -10.47
CA LYS A 243 19.07 -13.25 -10.10
C LYS A 243 18.69 -11.82 -10.47
N ASP A 244 17.88 -11.65 -11.52
CA ASP A 244 17.43 -10.34 -11.98
C ASP A 244 16.21 -9.80 -11.22
N THR A 245 15.62 -10.55 -10.29
CA THR A 245 14.51 -10.09 -9.44
C THR A 245 14.84 -10.13 -7.95
N ALA A 246 16.07 -10.51 -7.60
CA ALA A 246 16.55 -10.54 -6.22
C ALA A 246 17.10 -9.18 -5.81
N SER A 247 16.75 -8.70 -4.61
CA SER A 247 17.42 -7.56 -4.01
C SER A 247 18.90 -7.88 -3.78
N PRO A 248 19.82 -6.91 -3.97
CA PRO A 248 21.24 -7.11 -3.68
C PRO A 248 21.46 -7.56 -2.23
N SER A 249 22.33 -8.56 -2.04
CA SER A 249 22.75 -8.99 -0.71
C SER A 249 24.06 -8.32 -0.32
N TYR A 250 24.07 -7.69 0.84
CA TYR A 250 25.25 -7.02 1.41
C TYR A 250 25.98 -7.86 2.45
N GLY A 251 25.66 -9.16 2.56
CA GLY A 251 26.36 -10.07 3.46
C GLY A 251 26.33 -9.60 4.92
N SER A 252 27.49 -9.60 5.60
CA SER A 252 27.67 -9.06 6.95
C SER A 252 27.64 -7.53 7.01
N ASP A 253 27.81 -6.86 5.87
CA ASP A 253 27.84 -5.42 5.78
C ASP A 253 26.47 -4.76 5.69
N ASP A 254 25.42 -5.57 5.50
CA ASP A 254 24.05 -5.07 5.43
C ASP A 254 23.71 -4.25 6.70
N PRO A 255 23.30 -2.99 6.56
CA PRO A 255 22.97 -2.14 7.70
C PRO A 255 21.84 -2.67 8.57
N VAL A 256 21.00 -3.58 8.06
CA VAL A 256 19.98 -4.27 8.87
C VAL A 256 20.59 -5.23 9.90
N LYS A 257 21.82 -5.71 9.68
CA LYS A 257 22.53 -6.67 10.56
C LYS A 257 23.47 -5.98 11.55
N LYS A 258 23.82 -4.72 11.32
CA LYS A 258 24.65 -3.93 12.22
C LYS A 258 23.79 -3.37 13.36
N LYS A 259 24.37 -3.23 14.56
CA LYS A 259 23.70 -2.61 15.71
C LYS A 259 24.47 -1.35 16.13
N PRO A 260 23.82 -0.18 16.22
CA PRO A 260 22.42 0.10 15.84
C PRO A 260 22.15 -0.13 14.34
N ARG A 261 20.89 -0.43 13.97
CA ARG A 261 20.51 -0.69 12.57
C ARG A 261 20.54 0.58 11.73
N PHE A 262 20.62 0.40 10.41
CA PHE A 262 20.43 1.46 9.39
C PHE A 262 21.38 2.68 9.51
N GLN A 263 22.56 2.51 10.12
CA GLN A 263 23.58 3.57 10.21
C GLN A 263 24.21 3.96 8.88
N SER A 264 23.87 3.25 7.80
CA SER A 264 24.24 3.57 6.43
C SER A 264 23.14 3.12 5.49
N LYS A 265 23.04 3.78 4.33
CA LYS A 265 22.04 3.47 3.29
C LYS A 265 22.76 2.80 2.12
N PRO A 266 22.61 1.48 1.92
CA PRO A 266 23.24 0.79 0.81
C PRO A 266 22.45 1.07 -0.47
N ASP A 267 23.12 1.14 -1.63
CA ASP A 267 22.44 1.38 -2.90
C ASP A 267 21.65 0.13 -3.35
N ARG A 268 20.38 0.07 -3.00
CA ARG A 268 19.49 -1.05 -3.35
C ARG A 268 18.84 -0.90 -4.72
N LYS A 269 19.27 0.06 -5.56
CA LYS A 269 18.68 0.28 -6.88
C LYS A 269 18.81 -0.98 -7.75
N HIS A 270 17.72 -1.31 -8.44
CA HIS A 270 17.71 -2.37 -9.42
C HIS A 270 18.52 -1.96 -10.66
N LYS A 271 19.27 -2.88 -11.27
CA LYS A 271 20.11 -2.61 -12.46
C LYS A 271 19.32 -1.97 -13.62
N LEU A 272 18.06 -2.36 -13.79
CA LEU A 272 17.19 -1.76 -14.82
C LEU A 272 16.90 -0.29 -14.52
N PHE A 273 16.70 0.07 -13.25
CA PHE A 273 16.46 1.44 -12.83
C PHE A 273 17.69 2.30 -13.11
N SER A 274 18.89 1.83 -12.74
CA SER A 274 20.15 2.54 -13.05
C SER A 274 20.35 2.75 -14.54
N LYS A 275 20.01 1.77 -15.39
CA LYS A 275 20.03 1.92 -16.85
C LYS A 275 19.01 2.96 -17.34
N HIS A 276 17.82 2.97 -16.74
CA HIS A 276 16.77 3.94 -17.07
C HIS A 276 17.19 5.37 -16.70
N GLU A 277 17.83 5.58 -15.55
CA GLU A 277 18.37 6.89 -15.14
C GLU A 277 19.34 7.45 -16.19
N VAL A 278 20.21 6.61 -16.75
CA VAL A 278 21.13 7.02 -17.83
C VAL A 278 20.36 7.45 -19.08
N VAL A 279 19.37 6.67 -19.51
CA VAL A 279 18.55 7.00 -20.69
C VAL A 279 17.76 8.28 -20.46
N ALA A 280 17.15 8.46 -19.29
CA ALA A 280 16.42 9.66 -18.93
C ALA A 280 17.32 10.91 -18.97
N ALA A 281 18.53 10.82 -18.41
CA ALA A 281 19.51 11.91 -18.46
C ALA A 281 19.92 12.27 -19.91
N ILE A 282 20.09 11.27 -20.78
CA ILE A 282 20.36 11.51 -22.22
C ILE A 282 19.20 12.25 -22.87
N ILE A 283 17.96 11.81 -22.63
CA ILE A 283 16.74 12.46 -23.19
C ILE A 283 16.65 13.92 -22.72
N ASP A 284 16.85 14.17 -21.42
CA ASP A 284 16.78 15.52 -20.87
C ASP A 284 17.89 16.42 -21.39
N SER A 285 19.10 15.89 -21.60
CA SER A 285 20.20 16.63 -22.21
C SER A 285 19.89 17.02 -23.66
N ASN A 286 19.33 16.10 -24.46
CA ASN A 286 18.94 16.38 -25.84
C ASN A 286 17.78 17.38 -25.93
N LYS A 287 16.77 17.31 -25.06
CA LYS A 287 15.70 18.32 -24.98
C LYS A 287 16.25 19.72 -24.68
N LYS A 288 17.19 19.83 -23.74
CA LYS A 288 17.86 21.10 -23.44
C LYS A 288 18.66 21.62 -24.65
N THR A 289 19.31 20.74 -25.41
CA THR A 289 20.03 21.12 -26.64
C THR A 289 19.06 21.58 -27.74
N GLU A 290 17.93 20.89 -27.93
CA GLU A 290 16.88 21.30 -28.87
C GLU A 290 16.23 22.63 -28.48
N ASP A 291 15.96 22.83 -27.20
CA ASP A 291 15.40 24.09 -26.70
C ASP A 291 16.42 25.23 -26.82
N CYS A 292 17.70 25.02 -26.50
CA CYS A 292 18.77 25.98 -26.76
C CYS A 292 18.88 26.32 -28.26
N ALA A 293 18.79 25.33 -29.15
CA ALA A 293 18.82 25.55 -30.59
C ALA A 293 17.59 26.33 -31.08
N LYS A 294 16.40 26.06 -30.53
CA LYS A 294 15.19 26.85 -30.82
C LYS A 294 15.31 28.29 -30.31
N TYR A 295 15.87 28.50 -29.13
CA TYR A 295 16.15 29.84 -28.58
C TYR A 295 17.18 30.60 -29.42
N GLU A 296 18.25 29.95 -29.89
CA GLU A 296 19.23 30.59 -30.80
C GLU A 296 18.64 30.90 -32.18
N THR A 297 17.76 30.04 -32.70
CA THR A 297 17.06 30.26 -33.97
C THR A 297 16.02 31.38 -33.84
N ALA A 298 15.29 31.45 -32.72
CA ALA A 298 14.38 32.54 -32.41
C ALA A 298 15.12 33.88 -32.25
N ARG A 299 16.29 33.87 -31.58
CA ARG A 299 17.15 35.05 -31.43
C ARG A 299 17.73 35.53 -32.77
N LYS A 300 18.11 34.62 -33.67
CA LYS A 300 18.52 34.99 -35.04
C LYS A 300 17.37 35.48 -35.92
N GLY A 301 16.12 35.06 -35.63
CA GLY A 301 14.92 35.54 -36.32
C GLY A 301 14.32 36.84 -35.77
N GLU A 302 14.86 37.38 -34.68
CA GLU A 302 14.53 38.72 -34.16
C GLU A 302 15.47 39.82 -34.67
N ASP A 303 16.67 39.48 -35.16
CA ASP A 303 17.58 40.44 -35.82
C ASP A 303 17.20 40.74 -37.29
N ASP A 304 16.23 40.01 -37.87
CA ASP A 304 15.85 40.09 -39.29
C ASP A 304 14.38 40.54 -39.54
N ARG A 305 13.74 41.26 -38.59
CA ARG A 305 12.36 41.77 -38.77
C ARG A 305 12.21 43.27 -38.51
N ASP A 306 12.81 44.07 -39.39
CA ASP A 306 12.20 45.30 -39.86
C ASP A 306 11.30 44.95 -41.05
N GLY A 307 9.97 44.87 -40.86
CA GLY A 307 9.03 44.64 -41.96
C GLY A 307 7.66 44.14 -41.56
N GLU A 308 6.75 45.09 -41.32
CA GLU A 308 5.29 45.06 -41.47
C GLU A 308 4.46 43.90 -40.90
N GLU A 309 3.63 44.29 -39.92
CA GLU A 309 2.49 43.55 -39.40
C GLU A 309 1.41 43.27 -40.46
N SER A 310 0.91 42.04 -40.51
CA SER A 310 -0.55 41.80 -40.61
C SER A 310 -0.87 40.37 -40.14
N PHE A 311 -1.71 40.29 -39.09
CA PHE A 311 -2.24 39.05 -38.53
C PHE A 311 -3.44 38.56 -39.35
N THR A 312 -3.54 37.25 -39.58
CA THR A 312 -4.85 36.58 -39.77
C THR A 312 -4.75 35.13 -39.26
N TRP A 313 -5.66 34.77 -38.36
CA TRP A 313 -5.76 33.45 -37.73
C TRP A 313 -6.64 32.49 -38.55
N TYR A 314 -6.29 31.20 -38.54
CA TYR A 314 -7.21 30.05 -38.61
C TYR A 314 -6.78 29.02 -37.56
#